data_AF-A0A2P4QAC0-F1
#
_entry.id   AF-A0A2P4QAC0-F1
#
_cell.length_a   1.000
_cell.length_b   1.000
_cell.length_c   1.000
_cell.angle_alpha   90.00
_cell.angle_beta   90.00
_cell.angle_gamma   90.00
#
_symmetry.space_group_name_H-M   'P 1'
#
loop_
_entity.id
_entity.type
_entity.pdbx_description
1 polymer ?
#
loop_
_entity_poly.entity_id
_entity_poly.type
_entity_poly.pdbx_seq_one_letter_code
_entity_poly.pdbx_strand_id
1 'polypeptide(L)'
;MSLSSAWRSVVRIVKKVQDKAYNYPKLPVFPLVKEHLPFQIGWNVSKKDYNTFFERNESTKLKFYLENRNVFIVAMPLPVHAAVVSMLQDFFKIPNGRVIRDPPITVLGAPCKGIFSSSA
;
A
#
# COMPACT_ATOMS: atom_id res chain seq x y z
N MET A 1 -11.97 -46.38 -4.00
CA MET A 1 -12.03 -46.50 -2.53
C MET A 1 -12.66 -45.23 -1.96
N SER A 2 -13.77 -45.34 -1.24
CA SER A 2 -14.50 -44.20 -0.67
C SER A 2 -13.86 -43.77 0.65
N LEU A 3 -13.51 -42.49 0.79
CA LEU A 3 -13.02 -41.95 2.07
C LEU A 3 -14.12 -42.02 3.13
N SER A 4 -13.75 -42.44 4.34
CA SER A 4 -14.67 -42.44 5.48
C SER A 4 -15.15 -41.02 5.81
N SER A 5 -16.32 -40.91 6.43
CA SER A 5 -16.93 -39.63 6.82
C SER A 5 -16.01 -38.80 7.73
N ALA A 6 -15.27 -39.47 8.62
CA ALA A 6 -14.29 -38.83 9.50
C ALA A 6 -13.15 -38.16 8.71
N TRP A 7 -12.58 -38.86 7.73
CA TRP A 7 -11.52 -38.32 6.87
C TRP A 7 -11.99 -37.11 6.04
N ARG A 8 -13.25 -37.09 5.58
CA ARG A 8 -13.82 -35.92 4.87
C ARG A 8 -13.98 -34.70 5.79
N SER A 9 -14.26 -34.91 7.07
CA SER A 9 -14.31 -33.83 8.07
C SER A 9 -12.92 -33.26 8.36
N VAL A 10 -11.92 -34.13 8.52
CA VAL A 10 -10.52 -33.72 8.71
C VAL A 10 -10.02 -32.89 7.52
N VAL A 11 -10.25 -33.36 6.28
CA VAL A 11 -9.87 -32.60 5.07
C VAL A 11 -10.56 -31.24 5.02
N ARG A 12 -11.83 -31.13 5.42
CA ARG A 12 -12.53 -29.83 5.49
C ARG A 12 -11.93 -28.90 6.54
N ILE A 13 -11.55 -29.42 7.70
CA ILE A 13 -10.93 -28.64 8.77
C ILE A 13 -9.54 -28.16 8.33
N VAL A 14 -8.71 -29.05 7.78
CA VAL A 14 -7.39 -28.70 7.24
C VAL A 14 -7.52 -27.66 6.14
N LYS A 15 -8.46 -27.82 5.20
CA LYS A 15 -8.73 -26.83 4.15
C LYS A 15 -9.17 -25.48 4.73
N LYS A 16 -10.07 -25.46 5.72
CA LYS A 16 -10.48 -24.23 6.43
C LYS A 16 -9.34 -23.57 7.20
N VAL A 17 -8.45 -24.36 7.81
CA VAL A 17 -7.28 -23.86 8.52
C VAL A 17 -6.26 -23.28 7.53
N GLN A 18 -6.05 -23.95 6.39
CA GLN A 18 -5.17 -23.50 5.33
C GLN A 18 -5.70 -22.24 4.63
N ASP A 19 -7.02 -22.17 4.39
CA ASP A 19 -7.70 -20.97 3.86
C ASP A 19 -7.65 -19.80 4.84
N LYS A 20 -7.61 -20.06 6.15
CA LYS A 20 -7.48 -19.03 7.20
C LYS A 20 -6.03 -18.62 7.46
N ALA A 21 -5.05 -19.49 7.22
CA ALA A 21 -3.68 -19.24 7.63
C ALA A 21 -2.97 -18.18 6.76
N TYR A 22 -3.15 -18.16 5.42
CA TYR A 22 -2.39 -17.21 4.57
C TYR A 22 -3.05 -16.88 3.21
N ASN A 23 -4.22 -16.23 3.21
CA ASN A 23 -4.83 -15.69 1.97
C ASN A 23 -4.91 -14.15 1.90
N TYR A 24 -4.41 -13.43 2.91
CA TYR A 24 -4.41 -11.96 2.92
C TYR A 24 -2.99 -11.41 2.67
N PRO A 25 -2.79 -10.51 1.69
CA PRO A 25 -1.47 -9.94 1.42
C PRO A 25 -0.93 -9.19 2.64
N LYS A 26 0.38 -9.27 2.87
CA LYS A 26 1.05 -8.62 4.01
C LYS A 26 2.23 -7.78 3.53
N LEU A 27 2.28 -6.52 3.96
CA LEU A 27 3.43 -5.69 3.69
C LEU A 27 4.68 -6.25 4.39
N PRO A 28 5.87 -6.18 3.77
CA PRO A 28 7.09 -6.57 4.43
C PRO A 28 7.37 -5.64 5.61
N VAL A 29 7.92 -6.23 6.68
CA VAL A 29 8.31 -5.50 7.91
C VAL A 29 9.67 -4.81 7.74
N PHE A 30 10.45 -5.25 6.75
CA PHE A 30 11.77 -4.69 6.44
C PHE A 30 11.70 -3.61 5.36
N PRO A 31 12.72 -2.72 5.27
CA PRO A 31 12.80 -1.74 4.21
C PRO A 31 12.91 -2.43 2.85
N LEU A 32 11.91 -2.25 1.99
CA LEU A 32 12.00 -2.64 0.58
C LEU A 32 12.92 -1.67 -0.16
N VAL A 33 13.78 -2.21 -1.02
CA VAL A 33 14.56 -1.45 -1.98
C VAL A 33 14.11 -1.77 -3.41
N LYS A 34 14.39 -0.87 -4.34
CA LYS A 34 13.85 -0.94 -5.72
C LYS A 34 14.31 -2.22 -6.43
N GLU A 35 15.51 -2.69 -6.13
CA GLU A 35 16.13 -3.87 -6.72
C GLU A 35 15.40 -5.17 -6.33
N HIS A 36 14.57 -5.13 -5.28
CA HIS A 36 13.80 -6.29 -4.81
C HIS A 36 12.44 -6.42 -5.51
N LEU A 37 12.12 -5.54 -6.46
CA LEU A 37 10.85 -5.54 -7.17
C LEU A 37 10.92 -6.38 -8.46
N PRO A 38 9.84 -7.11 -8.82
CA PRO A 38 8.59 -7.24 -8.09
C PRO A 38 8.72 -8.14 -6.85
N PHE A 39 8.15 -7.71 -5.72
CA PHE A 39 8.20 -8.44 -4.44
C PHE A 39 6.86 -9.07 -4.12
N GLN A 40 6.80 -10.41 -3.97
CA GLN A 40 5.55 -11.12 -3.67
C GLN A 40 5.17 -10.98 -2.19
N ILE A 41 3.93 -10.56 -1.94
CA ILE A 41 3.37 -10.32 -0.60
C ILE A 41 2.14 -11.15 -0.28
N GLY A 42 1.63 -11.91 -1.26
CA GLY A 42 0.48 -12.78 -1.10
C GLY A 42 0.41 -13.85 -2.19
N TRP A 43 -0.26 -14.95 -1.87
CA TRP A 43 -0.50 -16.09 -2.75
C TRP A 43 -1.95 -16.56 -2.57
N ASN A 44 -2.56 -17.08 -3.64
CA ASN A 44 -3.95 -17.56 -3.67
C ASN A 44 -4.99 -16.55 -3.12
N VAL A 45 -4.73 -15.26 -3.33
CA VAL A 45 -5.58 -14.14 -2.89
C VAL A 45 -6.78 -14.01 -3.83
N SER A 46 -7.98 -13.92 -3.26
CA SER A 46 -9.18 -13.65 -4.05
C SER A 46 -9.19 -12.19 -4.53
N LYS A 47 -9.88 -11.89 -5.65
CA LYS A 47 -10.04 -10.49 -6.11
C LYS A 47 -10.67 -9.59 -5.03
N LYS A 48 -11.60 -10.13 -4.25
CA LYS A 48 -12.26 -9.41 -3.15
C LYS A 48 -11.25 -9.03 -2.07
N ASP A 49 -10.44 -10.00 -1.63
CA ASP A 49 -9.43 -9.77 -0.59
C ASP A 49 -8.32 -8.83 -1.08
N TYR A 50 -7.95 -8.92 -2.36
CA TYR A 50 -7.04 -7.98 -3.01
C TYR A 50 -7.60 -6.55 -2.98
N ASN A 51 -8.86 -6.34 -3.37
CA ASN A 51 -9.47 -5.01 -3.37
C ASN A 51 -9.55 -4.43 -1.94
N THR A 52 -9.97 -5.24 -0.96
CA THR A 52 -9.98 -4.82 0.45
C THR A 52 -8.57 -4.50 0.96
N PHE A 53 -7.56 -5.27 0.55
CA PHE A 53 -6.16 -4.96 0.85
C PHE A 53 -5.72 -3.65 0.21
N PHE A 54 -6.03 -3.45 -1.07
CA PHE A 54 -5.67 -2.25 -1.81
C PHE A 54 -6.25 -0.98 -1.17
N GLU A 55 -7.56 -0.96 -0.89
CA GLU A 55 -8.24 0.18 -0.25
C GLU A 55 -7.62 0.56 1.10
N ARG A 56 -7.25 -0.45 1.91
CA ARG A 56 -6.60 -0.21 3.22
C ARG A 56 -5.18 0.33 3.10
N ASN A 57 -4.51 0.09 1.98
CA ASN A 57 -3.10 0.43 1.77
C ASN A 57 -2.89 1.51 0.70
N GLU A 58 -3.95 2.17 0.23
CA GLU A 58 -3.87 3.23 -0.79
C GLU A 58 -2.93 4.37 -0.37
N SER A 59 -2.87 4.67 0.94
CA SER A 59 -2.01 5.71 1.51
C SER A 59 -0.51 5.36 1.51
N THR A 60 -0.14 4.10 1.32
CA THR A 60 1.27 3.65 1.36
C THR A 60 2.08 4.14 0.17
N LYS A 61 1.43 4.63 -0.89
CA LYS A 61 2.03 5.06 -2.17
C LYS A 61 2.81 3.96 -2.90
N LEU A 62 2.71 2.71 -2.43
CA LEU A 62 3.19 1.53 -3.14
C LEU A 62 2.21 1.20 -4.26
N LYS A 63 2.72 0.67 -5.38
CA LYS A 63 1.88 0.08 -6.43
C LYS A 63 1.82 -1.42 -6.24
N PHE A 64 0.60 -1.96 -6.23
CA PHE A 64 0.33 -3.39 -6.14
C PHE A 64 -0.14 -3.93 -7.48
N TYR A 65 0.16 -5.21 -7.74
CA TYR A 65 -0.29 -5.93 -8.92
C TYR A 65 -0.80 -7.32 -8.52
N LEU A 66 -1.94 -7.72 -9.09
CA LEU A 66 -2.55 -9.04 -8.88
C LEU A 66 -2.43 -9.85 -10.17
N GLU A 67 -1.70 -10.97 -10.12
CA GLU A 67 -1.53 -11.89 -11.24
C GLU A 67 -1.64 -13.32 -10.76
N ASN A 68 -2.50 -14.13 -11.40
CA ASN A 68 -2.69 -15.54 -11.06
C ASN A 68 -2.93 -15.79 -9.57
N ARG A 69 -3.69 -14.89 -8.91
CA ARG A 69 -3.96 -14.88 -7.45
C ARG A 69 -2.74 -14.60 -6.57
N ASN A 70 -1.60 -14.22 -7.14
CA ASN A 70 -0.44 -13.72 -6.42
C ASN A 70 -0.48 -12.19 -6.40
N VAL A 71 -0.11 -11.61 -5.25
CA VAL A 71 -0.07 -10.15 -5.08
C VAL A 71 1.37 -9.72 -4.93
N PHE A 72 1.75 -8.72 -5.73
CA PHE A 72 3.11 -8.18 -5.79
C PHE A 72 3.12 -6.70 -5.47
N ILE A 73 4.21 -6.24 -4.87
CA ILE A 73 4.62 -4.84 -4.91
C ILE A 73 5.46 -4.67 -6.17
N VAL A 74 5.06 -3.76 -7.05
CA VAL A 74 5.70 -3.55 -8.37
C VAL A 74 6.34 -2.18 -8.50
N ALA A 75 5.95 -1.22 -7.66
CA ALA A 75 6.62 0.06 -7.57
C ALA A 75 6.55 0.63 -6.16
N MET A 76 7.54 1.44 -5.82
CA MET A 76 7.59 2.20 -4.58
C MET A 76 7.92 3.68 -4.89
N PRO A 77 7.55 4.63 -4.01
CA PRO A 77 7.99 6.01 -4.13
C PRO A 77 9.52 6.05 -4.06
N LEU A 78 10.16 6.53 -5.12
CA LEU A 78 11.61 6.67 -5.11
C LEU A 78 12.01 7.89 -4.28
N PRO A 79 13.22 7.91 -3.69
CA PRO A 79 13.82 9.14 -3.15
C PRO A 79 13.79 10.29 -4.15
N VAL A 80 13.87 9.99 -5.46
CA VAL A 80 13.70 10.95 -6.55
C VAL A 80 12.33 11.64 -6.51
N HIS A 81 11.26 10.94 -6.13
CA HIS A 81 9.95 11.57 -5.95
C HIS A 81 9.99 12.59 -4.80
N ALA A 82 10.65 12.27 -3.69
CA ALA A 82 10.81 13.22 -2.58
C ALA A 82 11.66 14.42 -3.01
N ALA A 83 12.73 14.21 -3.78
CA ALA A 83 13.56 15.27 -4.32
C ALA A 83 12.79 16.19 -5.29
N VAL A 84 12.01 15.61 -6.21
CA VAL A 84 11.16 16.37 -7.14
C VAL A 84 10.09 17.15 -6.39
N VAL A 85 9.44 16.56 -5.39
CA VAL A 85 8.48 17.28 -4.54
C VAL A 85 9.17 18.43 -3.81
N SER A 86 10.35 18.21 -3.22
CA SER A 86 11.11 19.27 -2.57
C SER A 86 11.45 20.41 -3.54
N MET A 87 11.95 20.07 -4.73
CA MET A 87 12.28 21.06 -5.76
C MET A 87 11.06 21.88 -6.18
N LEU A 88 9.91 21.23 -6.38
CA LEU A 88 8.66 21.93 -6.69
C LEU A 88 8.23 22.85 -5.56
N GLN A 89 8.32 22.39 -4.30
CA GLN A 89 8.01 23.24 -3.15
C GLN A 89 8.93 24.46 -3.09
N ASP A 90 10.22 24.31 -3.41
CA ASP A 90 11.18 25.40 -3.40
C ASP A 90 10.82 26.48 -4.42
N PHE A 91 10.32 26.10 -5.61
CA PHE A 91 9.82 27.06 -6.60
C PHE A 91 8.66 27.92 -6.11
N PHE A 92 7.86 27.46 -5.15
CA PHE A 92 6.79 28.26 -4.54
C PHE A 92 7.23 28.97 -3.25
N LYS A 93 8.16 28.39 -2.48
CA LYS A 93 8.70 29.00 -1.25
C LYS A 93 9.63 30.18 -1.53
N ILE A 94 10.41 30.14 -2.62
CA ILE A 94 11.32 31.23 -2.98
C ILE A 94 10.55 32.53 -3.25
N PRO A 95 9.49 32.56 -4.08
CA PRO A 95 8.64 33.74 -4.28
C PRO A 95 7.94 34.22 -3.00
N ASN A 96 7.65 33.34 -2.05
CA ASN A 96 7.13 33.72 -0.72
C ASN A 96 8.16 34.44 0.16
N GLY A 97 9.32 34.83 -0.37
CA GLY A 97 10.40 35.45 0.39
C GLY A 97 11.04 34.50 1.41
N ARG A 98 10.84 33.18 1.24
CA ARG A 98 11.25 32.13 2.20
C ARG A 98 10.66 32.34 3.61
N VAL A 99 9.57 33.09 3.72
CA VAL A 99 8.86 33.30 4.99
C VAL A 99 8.28 31.97 5.46
N ILE A 100 8.63 31.57 6.68
CA ILE A 100 8.23 30.28 7.27
C ILE A 100 6.89 30.40 8.02
N ARG A 101 6.62 31.55 8.64
CA ARG A 101 5.42 31.81 9.43
C ARG A 101 4.48 32.72 8.66
N ASP A 102 3.25 32.28 8.45
CA ASP A 102 2.21 32.99 7.69
C ASP A 102 2.68 33.41 6.28
N PRO A 103 3.17 32.46 5.45
CA PRO A 103 3.58 32.77 4.09
C PRO A 103 2.37 33.20 3.24
N PRO A 104 2.58 34.02 2.18
CA PRO A 104 1.52 34.37 1.24
C PRO A 104 0.80 33.14 0.64
N ILE A 105 1.54 32.05 0.41
CA ILE A 105 1.01 30.77 -0.07
C ILE A 105 1.51 29.63 0.83
N THR A 106 0.59 28.82 1.36
CA THR A 106 0.94 27.60 2.08
C THR A 106 1.32 26.50 1.08
N VAL A 107 2.58 26.07 1.11
CA VAL A 107 3.14 25.07 0.17
C VAL A 107 3.24 23.70 0.87
N LEU A 108 2.46 22.71 0.43
CA LEU A 108 2.40 21.35 0.99
C LEU A 108 2.87 20.30 -0.03
N GLY A 109 3.45 19.18 0.44
CA GLY A 109 3.99 18.10 -0.41
C GLY A 109 3.23 16.78 -0.34
N ALA A 110 2.10 16.75 0.36
CA ALA A 110 1.25 15.59 0.52
C ALA A 110 -0.11 15.84 -0.16
N PRO A 111 -0.82 14.80 -0.63
CA PRO A 111 -2.21 14.97 -1.04
C PRO A 111 -3.00 15.51 0.15
N CYS A 112 -3.52 16.72 0.03
CA CYS A 112 -4.33 17.35 1.05
C CYS A 112 -5.58 16.47 1.27
N LYS A 113 -5.69 15.79 2.41
CA LYS A 113 -7.03 15.56 2.96
C LYS A 113 -7.56 16.95 3.30
N GLY A 114 -8.73 17.27 2.74
CA GLY A 114 -9.28 18.61 2.62
C GLY A 114 -8.98 19.54 3.78
N ILE A 115 -8.63 20.78 3.43
CA ILE A 115 -8.47 21.88 4.38
C ILE A 115 -9.79 21.99 5.16
N PHE A 116 -9.79 21.62 6.44
CA PHE A 116 -10.84 22.04 7.35
C PHE A 116 -10.66 23.55 7.54
N SER A 117 -11.52 24.32 6.87
CA SER A 117 -11.70 25.73 7.17
C SER A 117 -12.32 25.82 8.56
N SER A 118 -11.50 25.96 9.59
CA SER A 118 -11.94 26.48 10.87
C SER A 118 -11.97 28.00 10.74
N SER A 119 -13.07 28.54 10.25
CA SER A 119 -13.41 29.94 10.42
C SER A 119 -13.75 30.20 11.89
N ALA A 120 -13.08 31.21 12.45
CA ALA A 120 -13.37 31.81 13.75
C ALA A 120 -14.80 32.38 13.82
#